data_AF-R0J3T1-F1
#
_entry.id   AF-R0J3T1-F1
#
_cell.length_a   1.000
_cell.length_b   1.000
_cell.length_c   1.000
_cell.angle_alpha   90.00
_cell.angle_beta   90.00
_cell.angle_gamma   90.00
#
_symmetry.space_group_name_H-M   'P 1'
#
loop_
_entity.id
_entity.type
_entity.pdbx_description
1 polymer ?
#
loop_
_entity_poly.entity_id
_entity_poly.type
_entity_poly.pdbx_seq_one_letter_code
_entity_poly.pdbx_strand_id
1 'polypeptide(L)'
;MPSTCRADNFITRWLFSHNWRIQMQNHRECEVETTLEDDAKYLRQCLRWVRSNWRSNLTSLTEGYMWMRYPWSLYAVFQTTVTQWAFLLDCALLASAYLAFCEAGYYPADEGQLSGADKWQRSLLWALFIAHWVFAKTIKLVPHLLRNPGDVRFVPVSILFGYFHNLIKLYGCITVTETTWGTREGADADDNIRMLPIPPMAAITPPLTPPPGGRVLRERCAGFPMMK
;
A
#
# COMPACT_ATOMS: atom_id res chain seq x y z
N MET A 1 6.68 20.80 -9.85
CA MET A 1 7.07 19.51 -10.47
C MET A 1 6.11 19.23 -11.61
N PRO A 2 6.60 18.74 -12.78
CA PRO A 2 5.77 18.44 -13.93
C PRO A 2 4.76 17.36 -13.56
N SER A 3 3.49 17.60 -13.87
CA SER A 3 2.32 16.87 -13.39
C SER A 3 2.02 15.66 -14.25
N THR A 4 2.87 14.62 -14.25
CA THR A 4 2.72 13.58 -15.26
C THR A 4 2.88 12.15 -14.71
N CYS A 5 1.84 11.37 -15.03
CA CYS A 5 1.58 9.94 -14.78
C CYS A 5 0.62 9.57 -13.63
N ARG A 6 0.14 10.50 -12.81
CA ARG A 6 -1.07 10.31 -11.99
C ARG A 6 -1.63 11.64 -11.47
N ALA A 7 -2.71 12.12 -12.08
CA ALA A 7 -3.34 13.39 -11.73
C ALA A 7 -3.98 13.36 -10.33
N ASP A 8 -4.48 12.20 -9.92
CA ASP A 8 -5.11 11.90 -8.62
C ASP A 8 -4.21 12.23 -7.42
N ASN A 9 -2.97 11.73 -7.40
CA ASN A 9 -2.06 11.94 -6.28
C ASN A 9 -1.64 13.42 -6.15
N PHE A 10 -1.42 14.08 -7.29
CA PHE A 10 -1.10 15.51 -7.31
C PHE A 10 -2.28 16.35 -6.81
N ILE A 11 -3.50 16.09 -7.33
CA ILE A 11 -4.71 16.79 -6.90
C ILE A 11 -4.95 16.57 -5.41
N THR A 12 -4.76 15.35 -4.91
CA THR A 12 -4.92 15.02 -3.49
C THR A 12 -3.96 15.83 -2.62
N ARG A 13 -2.69 15.93 -2.99
CA ARG A 13 -1.70 16.76 -2.29
C ARG A 13 -2.06 18.24 -2.34
N TRP A 14 -2.50 18.72 -3.49
CA TRP A 14 -2.94 20.11 -3.65
C TRP A 14 -4.15 20.43 -2.76
N LEU A 15 -5.13 19.52 -2.68
CA LEU A 15 -6.28 19.67 -1.78
C LEU A 15 -5.84 19.72 -0.30
N PHE A 16 -4.90 18.86 0.09
CA PHE A 16 -4.35 18.88 1.45
C PHE A 16 -3.58 20.16 1.76
N SER A 17 -2.82 20.71 0.82
CA SER A 17 -2.10 21.99 1.02
C SER A 17 -3.05 23.20 1.12
N HIS A 18 -4.25 23.10 0.55
CA HIS A 18 -5.29 24.13 0.61
C HIS A 18 -6.35 23.88 1.70
N ASN A 19 -6.05 23.04 2.70
CA ASN A 19 -6.92 22.79 3.86
C ASN A 19 -8.27 22.14 3.54
N TRP A 20 -8.42 21.50 2.38
CA TRP A 20 -9.64 20.78 2.04
C TRP A 20 -9.72 19.45 2.79
N ARG A 21 -10.94 19.09 3.21
CA ARG A 21 -11.21 17.83 3.91
C ARG A 21 -11.69 16.77 2.91
N ILE A 22 -11.00 15.64 2.88
CA ILE A 22 -11.36 14.47 2.08
C ILE A 22 -11.97 13.42 3.01
N GLN A 23 -13.07 12.80 2.59
CA GLN A 23 -13.69 11.68 3.30
C GLN A 23 -13.84 10.51 2.32
N MET A 24 -13.45 9.32 2.77
CA MET A 24 -13.67 8.08 2.03
C MET A 24 -14.99 7.47 2.48
N GLN A 25 -15.89 7.20 1.52
CA GLN A 25 -17.15 6.52 1.78
C GLN A 25 -16.95 5.03 1.54
N ASN A 26 -17.12 4.22 2.59
CA ASN A 26 -17.08 2.77 2.50
C ASN A 26 -18.51 2.24 2.48
N HIS A 27 -19.10 2.17 1.29
CA HIS A 27 -20.45 1.65 1.07
C HIS A 27 -20.42 0.68 -0.11
N ARG A 28 -21.23 -0.38 -0.05
CA ARG A 28 -21.28 -1.43 -1.09
C ARG A 28 -21.67 -0.88 -2.47
N GLU A 29 -22.49 0.17 -2.50
CA GLU A 29 -22.88 0.86 -3.75
C GLU A 29 -21.77 1.75 -4.33
N CYS A 30 -20.71 2.02 -3.56
CA CYS A 30 -19.56 2.81 -3.98
C CYS A 30 -18.33 1.93 -4.25
N GLU A 31 -18.50 0.61 -4.28
CA GLU A 31 -17.42 -0.34 -4.57
C GLU A 31 -17.15 -0.36 -6.08
N VAL A 32 -15.89 -0.15 -6.46
CA VAL A 32 -15.45 -0.21 -7.85
C VAL A 32 -14.53 -1.41 -7.99
N GLU A 33 -15.00 -2.44 -8.68
CA GLU A 33 -14.20 -3.60 -9.01
C GLU A 33 -13.31 -3.28 -10.22
N THR A 34 -12.03 -3.62 -10.10
CA THR A 34 -11.09 -3.48 -11.23
C THR A 34 -10.77 -4.88 -11.75
N THR A 35 -11.08 -5.12 -13.02
CA THR A 35 -10.66 -6.34 -13.71
C THR A 35 -9.15 -6.31 -13.91
N LEU A 36 -8.46 -7.35 -13.42
CA LEU A 36 -7.04 -7.54 -13.72
C LEU A 36 -6.87 -8.11 -15.13
N GLU A 37 -5.79 -7.72 -15.79
CA GLU A 37 -5.36 -8.33 -17.04
C GLU A 37 -4.72 -9.71 -16.73
N ASP A 38 -5.02 -10.74 -17.51
CA ASP A 38 -4.48 -12.09 -17.30
C ASP A 38 -3.05 -12.29 -17.87
N ASP A 39 -2.54 -11.30 -18.60
CA ASP A 39 -1.29 -11.38 -19.37
C ASP A 39 -0.07 -10.78 -18.66
N ALA A 40 1.11 -10.94 -19.26
CA ALA A 40 2.35 -10.22 -18.89
C ALA A 40 2.20 -8.69 -18.84
N LYS A 41 1.11 -8.14 -19.40
CA LYS A 41 0.69 -6.74 -19.24
C LYS A 41 0.43 -6.40 -17.77
N TYR A 42 -0.07 -7.34 -16.96
CA TYR A 42 -0.28 -7.16 -15.52
C TYR A 42 1.02 -6.79 -14.80
N LEU A 43 2.12 -7.48 -15.11
CA LEU A 43 3.42 -7.17 -14.50
C LEU A 43 3.90 -5.76 -14.85
N ARG A 44 3.67 -5.32 -16.11
CA ARG A 44 3.98 -3.94 -16.53
C ARG A 44 3.09 -2.93 -15.81
N GLN A 45 1.81 -3.25 -15.58
CA GLN A 45 0.91 -2.42 -14.78
C GLN A 45 1.38 -2.32 -13.32
N CYS A 46 1.73 -3.44 -12.68
CA CYS A 46 2.29 -3.45 -11.33
C CYS A 46 3.55 -2.60 -11.23
N LEU A 47 4.47 -2.76 -12.18
CA LEU A 47 5.71 -1.98 -12.24
C LEU A 47 5.42 -0.47 -12.33
N ARG A 48 4.53 -0.07 -13.23
CA ARG A 48 4.08 1.33 -13.37
C ARG A 48 3.48 1.85 -12.08
N TRP A 49 2.64 1.04 -11.41
CA TRP A 49 2.05 1.42 -10.14
C TRP A 49 3.09 1.63 -9.05
N VAL A 50 4.05 0.70 -8.92
CA VAL A 50 5.11 0.82 -7.92
C VAL A 50 5.99 2.03 -8.18
N ARG A 51 6.42 2.29 -9.42
CA ARG A 51 7.21 3.49 -9.78
C ARG A 51 6.47 4.78 -9.40
N SER A 52 5.18 4.86 -9.70
CA SER A 52 4.37 6.03 -9.33
C SER A 52 4.17 6.18 -7.82
N ASN A 53 4.06 5.06 -7.10
CA ASN A 53 3.92 5.03 -5.65
C ASN A 53 5.21 5.55 -4.97
N TRP A 54 6.37 5.09 -5.43
CA TRP A 54 7.67 5.60 -4.96
C TRP A 54 7.79 7.11 -5.15
N ARG A 55 7.54 7.63 -6.36
CA ARG A 55 7.63 9.07 -6.66
C ARG A 55 6.68 9.89 -5.77
N SER A 56 5.41 9.52 -5.73
CA SER A 56 4.39 10.26 -4.99
C SER A 56 4.62 10.22 -3.48
N ASN A 57 4.92 9.05 -2.93
CA ASN A 57 5.03 8.89 -1.49
C ASN A 57 6.33 9.47 -0.95
N LEU A 58 7.45 9.38 -1.69
CA LEU A 58 8.69 10.07 -1.30
C LEU A 58 8.49 11.58 -1.30
N THR A 59 7.81 12.14 -2.32
CA THR A 59 7.55 13.58 -2.33
C THR A 59 6.64 13.99 -1.16
N SER A 60 5.63 13.20 -0.85
CA SER A 60 4.74 13.43 0.30
C SER A 60 5.49 13.34 1.64
N LEU A 61 6.43 12.39 1.77
CA LEU A 61 7.28 12.23 2.95
C LEU A 61 8.22 13.43 3.15
N THR A 62 8.64 14.11 2.09
CA THR A 62 9.47 15.33 2.20
C THR A 62 8.68 16.59 2.56
N GLU A 63 7.34 16.57 2.47
CA GLU A 63 6.49 17.72 2.77
C GLU A 63 6.20 17.81 4.28
N GLY A 64 6.91 18.69 4.99
CA GLY A 64 6.80 18.85 6.44
C GLY A 64 5.37 19.15 6.97
N TYR A 65 4.50 19.80 6.18
CA TYR A 65 3.12 20.06 6.61
C TYR A 65 2.30 18.77 6.79
N MET A 66 2.62 17.70 6.03
CA MET A 66 1.93 16.43 6.14
C MET A 66 2.22 15.73 7.47
N TRP A 67 3.45 15.87 7.98
CA TRP A 67 3.88 15.28 9.25
C TRP A 67 3.07 15.83 10.42
N MET A 68 2.86 17.15 10.43
CA MET A 68 2.16 17.82 11.53
C MET A 68 0.65 17.65 11.45
N ARG A 69 0.08 17.62 10.25
CA ARG A 69 -1.38 17.64 10.06
C ARG A 69 -2.02 16.28 9.85
N TYR A 70 -1.27 15.33 9.26
CA TYR A 70 -1.77 14.00 8.92
C TYR A 70 -0.79 12.88 9.35
N PRO A 71 -0.43 12.81 10.65
CA PRO A 71 0.57 11.85 11.15
C PRO A 71 0.15 10.39 10.91
N TRP A 72 -1.15 10.09 10.97
CA TRP A 72 -1.67 8.75 10.74
C TRP A 72 -1.51 8.29 9.29
N SER A 73 -1.79 9.17 8.32
CA SER A 73 -1.60 8.87 6.90
C SER A 73 -0.12 8.68 6.59
N LEU A 74 0.73 9.49 7.21
CA LEU A 74 2.18 9.36 7.10
C LEU A 74 2.66 8.00 7.62
N TYR A 75 2.22 7.60 8.80
CA TYR A 75 2.54 6.30 9.39
C TYR A 75 2.02 5.12 8.57
N ALA A 76 0.73 5.13 8.21
CA ALA A 76 0.09 3.98 7.59
C ALA A 76 0.41 3.81 6.09
N VAL A 77 0.64 4.91 5.36
CA VAL A 77 0.76 4.90 3.88
C VAL A 77 2.18 5.24 3.42
N PHE A 78 2.75 6.34 3.90
CA PHE A 78 4.03 6.82 3.40
C PHE A 78 5.20 6.03 3.99
N GLN A 79 5.22 5.82 5.31
CA GLN A 79 6.26 5.03 5.97
C GLN A 79 6.26 3.57 5.49
N THR A 80 5.09 2.96 5.33
CA THR A 80 4.97 1.58 4.83
C THR A 80 5.54 1.42 3.42
N THR A 81 5.62 2.49 2.62
CA THR A 81 6.32 2.43 1.33
C THR A 81 7.80 2.12 1.50
N VAL A 82 8.44 2.69 2.52
CA VAL A 82 9.87 2.45 2.82
C VAL A 82 10.07 1.17 3.63
N THR A 83 9.19 0.86 4.58
CA THR A 83 9.41 -0.24 5.53
C THR A 83 8.80 -1.58 5.09
N GLN A 84 7.88 -1.61 4.12
CA GLN A 84 7.23 -2.85 3.69
C GLN A 84 8.14 -3.65 2.72
N TRP A 85 9.23 -4.21 3.25
CA TRP A 85 10.12 -5.17 2.60
C TRP A 85 9.88 -6.56 3.17
N ALA A 86 8.77 -7.18 2.79
CA ALA A 86 8.27 -8.39 3.45
C ALA A 86 9.28 -9.56 3.39
N PHE A 87 10.01 -9.70 2.29
CA PHE A 87 11.02 -10.75 2.16
C PHE A 87 12.20 -10.54 3.12
N LEU A 88 12.81 -9.35 3.09
CA LEU A 88 13.97 -9.02 3.94
C LEU A 88 13.61 -9.06 5.42
N LEU A 89 12.45 -8.51 5.78
CA LEU A 89 11.98 -8.50 7.17
C LEU A 89 11.67 -9.90 7.68
N ASP A 90 11.07 -10.77 6.86
CA ASP A 90 10.80 -12.15 7.27
C ASP A 90 12.09 -12.96 7.45
N CYS A 91 13.08 -12.79 6.55
CA CYS A 91 14.40 -13.40 6.71
C CYS A 91 15.10 -12.91 7.99
N ALA A 92 15.06 -11.60 8.25
CA ALA A 92 15.61 -11.02 9.46
C ALA A 92 14.88 -11.51 10.72
N LEU A 93 13.56 -11.64 10.67
CA LEU A 93 12.73 -12.13 11.77
C LEU A 93 13.06 -13.60 12.08
N LEU A 94 13.14 -14.47 11.05
CA LEU A 94 13.56 -15.87 11.18
C LEU A 94 14.97 -15.99 11.76
N ALA A 95 15.92 -15.20 11.26
CA ALA A 95 17.29 -15.18 11.77
C ALA A 95 17.34 -14.73 13.24
N SER A 96 16.60 -13.67 13.58
CA SER A 96 16.54 -13.16 14.96
C SER A 96 15.91 -14.16 15.93
N ALA A 97 14.85 -14.86 15.51
CA ALA A 97 14.22 -15.90 16.31
C ALA A 97 15.15 -17.09 16.51
N TYR A 98 15.83 -17.53 15.45
CA TYR A 98 16.82 -18.60 15.53
C TYR A 98 17.98 -18.24 16.48
N LEU A 99 18.56 -17.04 16.34
CA LEU A 99 19.62 -16.56 17.22
C LEU A 99 19.16 -16.47 18.68
N ALA A 100 17.94 -15.98 18.93
CA ALA A 100 17.36 -15.94 20.27
C ALA A 100 17.20 -17.35 20.88
N PHE A 101 16.81 -18.34 20.08
CA PHE A 101 16.72 -19.73 20.56
C PHE A 101 18.08 -20.36 20.81
N CYS A 102 19.10 -20.02 20.02
CA CYS A 102 20.48 -20.43 20.28
C CYS A 102 21.00 -19.84 21.59
N GLU A 103 20.82 -18.54 21.82
CA GLU A 103 21.24 -17.85 23.04
C GLU A 103 20.50 -18.39 24.28
N ALA A 104 19.21 -18.71 24.15
CA ALA A 104 18.42 -19.35 25.20
C ALA A 104 18.78 -20.83 25.46
N GLY A 105 19.73 -21.40 24.72
CA GLY A 105 20.24 -22.77 24.95
C GLY A 105 19.39 -23.89 24.35
N TYR A 106 18.42 -23.60 23.47
CA TYR A 106 17.58 -24.62 22.82
C TYR A 106 18.29 -25.36 21.66
N TYR A 107 19.51 -24.93 21.30
CA TYR A 107 20.38 -25.51 20.27
C TYR A 107 21.83 -25.71 20.79
N PRO A 108 22.08 -26.61 21.75
CA PRO A 108 23.43 -26.94 22.19
C PRO A 108 24.19 -27.77 21.14
N ALA A 109 25.51 -27.82 21.29
CA ALA A 109 26.39 -28.57 20.39
C ALA A 109 26.15 -30.09 20.40
N ASP A 110 25.59 -30.62 21.49
CA ASP A 110 25.19 -32.02 21.63
C ASP A 110 23.67 -32.10 21.89
N GLU A 111 22.91 -32.54 20.89
CA GLU A 111 21.45 -32.68 20.99
C GLU A 111 21.00 -33.74 22.01
N GLY A 112 21.91 -34.63 22.43
CA GLY A 112 21.66 -35.63 23.47
C GLY A 112 21.48 -35.02 24.86
N GLN A 113 21.92 -33.78 25.07
CA GLN A 113 21.83 -33.08 26.36
C GLN A 113 20.48 -32.40 26.60
N LEU A 114 19.62 -32.27 25.58
CA LEU A 114 18.29 -31.67 25.75
C LEU A 114 17.35 -32.61 26.51
N SER A 115 16.76 -32.12 27.59
CA SER A 115 15.63 -32.79 28.23
C SER A 115 14.43 -32.86 27.28
N GLY A 116 13.54 -33.84 27.49
CA GLY A 116 12.28 -33.92 26.75
C GLY A 116 11.43 -32.65 26.89
N ALA A 117 11.50 -31.98 28.05
CA ALA A 117 10.83 -30.70 28.29
C ALA A 117 11.36 -29.59 27.37
N ASP A 118 12.69 -29.51 27.18
CA ASP A 118 13.33 -28.48 26.34
C ASP A 118 12.96 -28.67 24.86
N LYS A 119 12.88 -29.93 24.41
CA LYS A 119 12.45 -30.26 23.03
C LYS A 119 11.01 -29.82 22.78
N TRP A 120 10.13 -30.05 23.75
CA TRP A 120 8.74 -29.62 23.70
C TRP A 120 8.61 -28.09 23.69
N GLN A 121 9.32 -27.40 24.58
CA GLN A 121 9.35 -25.93 24.62
C GLN A 121 9.84 -25.33 23.31
N ARG A 122 10.93 -25.86 22.74
CA ARG A 122 11.44 -25.45 21.42
C ARG A 122 10.38 -25.61 20.33
N SER A 123 9.67 -26.74 20.31
CA SER A 123 8.59 -26.97 19.33
C SER A 123 7.42 -26.00 19.51
N LEU A 124 7.01 -25.73 20.75
CA LEU A 124 5.96 -24.75 21.06
C LEU A 124 6.34 -23.34 20.62
N LEU A 125 7.58 -22.90 20.88
CA LEU A 125 8.05 -21.57 20.49
C LEU A 125 8.06 -21.40 18.98
N TRP A 126 8.53 -22.40 18.23
CA TRP A 126 8.44 -22.40 16.77
C TRP A 126 7.00 -22.43 16.26
N ALA A 127 6.12 -23.21 16.89
CA ALA A 127 4.70 -23.24 16.54
C ALA A 127 4.03 -21.87 16.75
N LEU A 128 4.30 -21.21 17.88
CA LEU A 128 3.81 -19.85 18.16
C LEU A 128 4.37 -18.82 17.18
N PHE A 129 5.66 -18.93 16.84
CA PHE A 129 6.30 -18.07 15.85
C PHE A 129 5.65 -18.21 14.47
N ILE A 130 5.46 -19.44 13.99
CA ILE A 130 4.82 -19.73 12.71
C ILE A 130 3.36 -19.25 12.73
N ALA A 131 2.63 -19.52 13.81
CA ALA A 131 1.25 -19.06 13.96
C ALA A 131 1.14 -17.53 13.90
N HIS A 132 2.04 -16.83 14.59
CA HIS A 132 2.12 -15.37 14.55
C HIS A 132 2.47 -14.85 13.15
N TRP A 133 3.42 -15.50 12.46
CA TRP A 133 3.80 -15.14 11.10
C TRP A 133 2.63 -15.33 10.11
N VAL A 134 1.91 -16.47 10.16
CA VAL A 134 0.73 -16.70 9.33
C VAL A 134 -0.36 -15.68 9.64
N PHE A 135 -0.61 -15.39 10.93
CA PHE A 135 -1.58 -14.39 11.35
C PHE A 135 -1.26 -13.01 10.78
N ALA A 136 0.00 -12.56 10.88
CA ALA A 136 0.44 -11.27 10.37
C ALA A 136 0.25 -11.13 8.85
N LYS A 137 0.39 -12.23 8.10
CA LYS A 137 0.17 -12.26 6.64
C LYS A 137 -1.31 -12.31 6.25
N THR A 138 -2.15 -12.90 7.09
CA THR A 138 -3.57 -13.16 6.77
C THR A 138 -4.52 -12.10 7.28
N ILE A 139 -4.13 -11.31 8.30
CA ILE A 139 -5.01 -10.31 8.95
C ILE A 139 -5.69 -9.34 7.97
N LYS A 140 -4.97 -8.88 6.94
CA LYS A 140 -5.52 -7.96 5.92
C LYS A 140 -6.55 -8.64 5.01
N LEU A 141 -6.46 -9.96 4.85
CA LEU A 141 -7.35 -10.74 4.01
C LEU A 141 -8.59 -11.23 4.77
N VAL A 142 -8.60 -11.16 6.10
CA VAL A 142 -9.72 -11.62 6.94
C VAL A 142 -11.08 -11.06 6.51
N PRO A 143 -11.27 -9.75 6.25
CA PRO A 143 -12.56 -9.23 5.81
C PRO A 143 -13.04 -9.83 4.48
N HIS A 144 -12.12 -10.21 3.59
CA HIS A 144 -12.44 -10.90 2.34
C HIS A 144 -12.79 -12.37 2.59
N LEU A 145 -11.98 -13.08 3.38
CA LEU A 145 -12.20 -14.49 3.71
C LEU A 145 -13.50 -14.72 4.49
N LEU A 146 -13.92 -13.76 5.32
CA LEU A 146 -15.21 -13.83 6.02
C LEU A 146 -16.41 -13.70 5.07
N ARG A 147 -16.25 -12.99 3.94
CA ARG A 147 -17.29 -12.90 2.90
C ARG A 147 -17.25 -14.09 1.95
N ASN A 148 -16.04 -14.58 1.63
CA ASN A 148 -15.80 -15.67 0.69
C ASN A 148 -14.87 -16.74 1.31
N PRO A 149 -15.40 -17.68 2.12
CA PRO A 149 -14.58 -18.67 2.81
C PRO A 149 -13.88 -19.67 1.87
N GLY A 150 -14.39 -19.85 0.65
CA GLY A 150 -13.76 -20.71 -0.37
C GLY A 150 -12.38 -20.21 -0.84
N ASP A 151 -12.08 -18.92 -0.65
CA ASP A 151 -10.84 -18.31 -1.12
C ASP A 151 -9.64 -18.55 -0.18
N VAL A 152 -9.85 -19.23 0.94
CA VAL A 152 -8.77 -19.63 1.87
C VAL A 152 -7.68 -20.44 1.15
N ARG A 153 -8.05 -21.21 0.12
CA ARG A 153 -7.08 -21.97 -0.72
C ARG A 153 -6.05 -21.08 -1.42
N PHE A 154 -6.36 -19.80 -1.63
CA PHE A 154 -5.47 -18.84 -2.29
C PHE A 154 -4.56 -18.09 -1.31
N VAL A 155 -4.67 -18.35 0.00
CA VAL A 155 -3.76 -17.75 1.01
C VAL A 155 -2.29 -18.06 0.75
N PRO A 156 -1.87 -19.30 0.42
CA PRO A 156 -0.47 -19.56 0.09
C PRO A 156 -0.01 -18.78 -1.15
N VAL A 157 -0.88 -18.69 -2.17
CA VAL A 157 -0.60 -17.96 -3.41
C VAL A 157 -0.43 -16.47 -3.14
N SER A 158 -1.26 -15.88 -2.27
CA SER A 158 -1.16 -14.46 -1.92
C SER A 158 0.12 -14.13 -1.15
N ILE A 159 0.59 -15.03 -0.28
CA ILE A 159 1.87 -14.89 0.43
C ILE A 159 3.04 -14.93 -0.56
N LEU A 160 3.07 -15.93 -1.46
CA LEU A 160 4.10 -16.06 -2.49
C LEU A 160 4.12 -14.86 -3.44
N PHE A 161 2.96 -14.42 -3.90
CA PHE A 161 2.84 -13.21 -4.71
C PHE A 161 3.34 -11.98 -3.96
N GLY A 162 3.07 -11.88 -2.65
CA GLY A 162 3.63 -10.84 -1.79
C GLY A 162 5.15 -10.79 -1.83
N TYR A 163 5.84 -11.95 -1.76
CA TYR A 163 7.31 -11.99 -1.90
C TYR A 163 7.78 -11.60 -3.29
N PHE A 164 7.14 -12.14 -4.33
CA PHE A 164 7.46 -11.78 -5.71
C PHE A 164 7.27 -10.27 -5.97
N HIS A 165 6.20 -9.68 -5.44
CA HIS A 165 5.93 -8.25 -5.56
C HIS A 165 6.99 -7.38 -4.85
N ASN A 166 7.70 -7.90 -3.84
CA ASN A 166 8.85 -7.17 -3.26
C ASN A 166 10.01 -7.05 -4.26
N LEU A 167 10.21 -8.03 -5.15
CA LEU A 167 11.20 -7.93 -6.24
C LEU A 167 10.78 -6.87 -7.26
N ILE A 168 9.50 -6.87 -7.65
CA ILE A 168 8.94 -5.81 -8.53
C ILE A 168 9.13 -4.44 -7.86
N LYS A 169 8.94 -4.36 -6.54
CA LYS A 169 9.11 -3.12 -5.78
C LYS A 169 10.55 -2.63 -5.75
N LEU A 170 11.52 -3.54 -5.61
CA LEU A 170 12.94 -3.23 -5.70
C LEU A 170 13.30 -2.74 -7.11
N TYR A 171 12.89 -3.49 -8.13
CA TYR A 171 13.16 -3.13 -9.52
C TYR A 171 12.51 -1.79 -9.92
N GLY A 172 11.27 -1.55 -9.46
CA GLY A 172 10.58 -0.27 -9.64
C GLY A 172 11.22 0.90 -8.89
N CYS A 173 11.91 0.64 -7.77
CA CYS A 173 12.69 1.65 -7.06
C CYS A 173 13.95 2.05 -7.84
N ILE A 174 14.66 1.07 -8.41
CA ILE A 174 15.87 1.31 -9.22
C ILE A 174 15.49 2.03 -10.53
N THR A 175 14.36 1.66 -11.14
CA THR A 175 13.85 2.22 -12.40
C THR A 175 12.83 3.35 -12.19
N VAL A 176 12.87 4.04 -11.05
CA VAL A 176 11.88 5.06 -10.68
C VAL A 176 11.84 6.26 -11.64
N THR A 177 12.95 6.50 -12.36
CA THR A 177 13.11 7.57 -13.36
C THR A 177 12.40 7.27 -14.68
N GLU A 178 12.08 6.00 -14.96
CA GLU A 178 11.29 5.64 -16.14
C GLU A 178 9.82 6.05 -15.94
N THR A 179 9.33 6.86 -16.88
CA THR A 179 7.97 7.41 -16.83
C THR A 179 7.02 6.83 -17.88
N THR A 180 7.52 5.88 -18.66
CA THR A 180 6.77 5.21 -19.74
C THR A 180 5.54 4.48 -19.21
N TRP A 181 4.48 4.55 -20.01
CA TRP A 181 3.19 3.94 -19.78
C TRP A 181 3.20 2.46 -20.15
N GLY A 182 3.96 2.07 -21.19
CA GLY A 182 4.35 0.68 -21.53
C GLY A 182 3.23 -0.31 -21.87
N THR A 183 1.97 0.10 -21.71
CA THR A 183 0.75 -0.72 -21.87
C THR A 183 -0.28 -0.11 -22.81
N ARG A 184 -0.06 1.13 -23.30
CA ARG A 184 -0.91 1.81 -24.27
C ARG A 184 -0.05 2.34 -25.40
N GLU A 185 -0.37 1.90 -26.60
CA GLU A 185 0.28 2.40 -27.82
C GLU A 185 0.04 3.91 -27.95
N GLY A 186 1.10 4.65 -28.29
CA GLY A 186 1.06 6.11 -28.43
C GLY A 186 1.04 6.93 -27.13
N ALA A 187 0.97 6.31 -25.94
CA ALA A 187 1.04 7.04 -24.67
C ALA A 187 2.44 7.63 -24.39
N ASP A 188 3.48 7.01 -24.95
CA ASP A 188 4.88 7.35 -24.73
C ASP A 188 5.48 8.17 -25.90
N ALA A 189 4.69 8.50 -26.92
CA ALA A 189 5.15 9.21 -28.11
C ALA A 189 5.55 10.68 -27.84
N ASP A 190 4.90 11.30 -26.84
CA ASP A 190 5.08 12.72 -26.49
C ASP A 190 5.73 12.94 -25.11
N ASP A 191 6.35 11.92 -24.52
CA ASP A 191 6.92 11.99 -23.16
C ASP A 191 7.94 13.15 -23.02
N ASN A 192 8.69 13.41 -24.10
CA ASN A 192 9.72 14.45 -24.18
C ASN A 192 9.13 15.87 -24.01
N ILE A 193 7.93 16.09 -24.54
CA ILE A 193 7.22 17.38 -24.51
C ILE A 193 6.48 17.52 -23.18
N ARG A 194 5.93 16.41 -22.69
CA ARG A 194 5.16 16.31 -21.45
C ARG A 194 6.00 16.55 -20.18
N MET A 195 7.30 16.26 -20.23
CA MET A 195 8.23 16.39 -19.09
C MET A 195 8.88 17.78 -18.99
N LEU A 196 8.59 18.68 -19.93
CA LEU A 196 9.06 20.06 -19.85
C LEU A 196 8.45 20.74 -18.61
N PRO A 197 9.25 21.49 -17.82
CA PRO A 197 8.71 22.36 -16.79
C PRO A 197 7.74 23.32 -17.46
N ILE A 198 6.48 23.31 -17.02
CA ILE A 198 5.53 24.33 -17.46
C ILE A 198 6.14 25.66 -17.02
N PRO A 199 6.42 26.61 -17.95
CA PRO A 199 6.87 27.94 -17.58
C PRO A 199 5.86 28.51 -16.58
N PRO A 200 6.26 29.37 -15.63
CA PRO A 200 5.32 29.98 -14.69
C PRO A 200 4.28 30.75 -15.52
N MET A 201 3.16 30.08 -15.80
CA MET A 201 2.03 30.67 -16.50
C MET A 201 1.57 31.81 -15.62
N ALA A 202 1.26 32.95 -16.25
CA ALA A 202 0.61 34.08 -15.60
C ALA A 202 -0.47 33.57 -14.65
N ALA A 203 -0.56 34.18 -13.46
CA ALA A 203 -1.48 33.77 -12.40
C ALA A 203 -2.85 33.43 -12.99
N ILE A 204 -3.13 32.14 -13.16
CA ILE A 204 -4.47 31.67 -13.48
C ILE A 204 -5.24 32.10 -12.26
N THR A 205 -6.03 33.17 -12.39
CA THR A 205 -6.94 33.58 -11.33
C THR A 205 -7.86 32.38 -11.15
N PRO A 206 -7.74 31.60 -10.06
CA PRO A 206 -8.64 30.47 -9.89
C PRO A 206 -10.06 31.07 -9.90
N PRO A 207 -11.04 30.45 -10.56
CA PRO A 207 -12.42 30.87 -10.37
C PRO A 207 -12.66 30.92 -8.86
N LEU A 208 -13.21 32.03 -8.35
CA LEU A 208 -13.44 32.26 -6.93
C LEU A 208 -14.18 31.06 -6.35
N THR A 209 -13.42 30.08 -5.83
CA THR A 209 -13.99 28.96 -5.10
C THR A 209 -14.54 29.58 -3.83
N PRO A 210 -15.87 29.52 -3.58
CA PRO A 210 -16.39 30.04 -2.35
C PRO A 210 -15.65 29.33 -1.19
N PRO A 211 -15.27 30.07 -0.14
CA PRO A 211 -14.71 29.46 1.06
C PRO A 211 -15.68 28.36 1.52
N PRO A 212 -15.21 27.30 2.19
CA PRO A 212 -16.05 26.18 2.60
C PRO A 212 -17.17 26.68 3.51
N GLY A 213 -18.30 27.04 2.90
CA GLY A 213 -19.52 27.43 3.59
C GLY A 213 -20.01 26.23 4.39
N GLY A 214 -20.49 26.50 5.60
CA GLY A 214 -21.08 25.47 6.46
C GLY A 214 -22.04 24.59 5.66
N ARG A 215 -21.76 23.28 5.63
CA ARG A 215 -22.53 22.33 4.83
C ARG A 215 -23.95 22.21 5.38
N VAL A 216 -24.93 22.49 4.55
CA VAL A 216 -26.22 21.79 4.63
C VAL A 216 -26.10 20.62 3.66
N LEU A 217 -25.94 19.41 4.20
CA LEU A 217 -26.09 18.18 3.42
C LEU A 217 -27.56 18.12 2.99
N ARG A 218 -27.83 18.25 1.69
CA ARG A 218 -29.18 18.00 1.15
C ARG A 218 -29.36 16.48 1.10
N GLU A 219 -29.78 15.90 2.23
CA GLU A 219 -30.24 14.51 2.26
C GLU A 219 -31.46 14.40 1.35
N ARG A 220 -31.34 13.68 0.22
CA ARG A 220 -32.50 13.16 -0.49
C ARG A 220 -32.89 11.85 0.16
N CYS A 221 -33.46 11.91 1.36
CA CYS A 221 -34.21 10.78 1.88
C CYS A 221 -35.59 10.78 1.20
N ALA A 222 -35.86 9.70 0.46
CA ALA A 222 -37.17 9.36 -0.05
C ALA A 222 -38.12 9.16 1.15
N GLY A 223 -38.96 10.15 1.42
CA GLY A 223 -40.03 10.07 2.40
C GLY A 223 -41.24 9.36 1.80
N PHE A 224 -41.54 8.16 2.30
CA PHE A 224 -42.80 7.46 2.13
C PHE A 224 -44.02 8.38 2.40
N PRO A 225 -45.13 8.23 1.67
CA PRO A 225 -46.33 9.01 1.95
C PRO A 225 -47.02 8.47 3.19
N MET A 226 -47.13 9.27 4.25
CA MET A 226 -48.08 8.97 5.32
C MET A 226 -49.47 9.46 4.90
N MET A 227 -50.40 8.51 4.85
CA MET A 227 -51.83 8.72 4.71
C MET A 227 -52.42 9.42 5.95
N LYS A 228 -53.28 10.40 5.63
CA LYS A 228 -54.35 11.05 6.40
C LYS A 228 -53.95 11.91 7.60
#